data_AF-A0A445KQA2-F1
#
_entry.id   AF-A0A445KQA2-F1
#
_cell.length_a   1.000
_cell.length_b   1.000
_cell.length_c   1.000
_cell.angle_alpha   90.00
_cell.angle_beta   90.00
_cell.angle_gamma   90.00
#
_symmetry.space_group_name_H-M   'P 1'
#
loop_
_entity.id
_entity.type
_entity.pdbx_description
1 polymer ?
#
loop_
_entity_poly.entity_id
_entity_poly.type
_entity_poly.pdbx_seq_one_letter_code
_entity_poly.pdbx_strand_id
1 'polypeptide(L)'
;MGALYQIVLLNIAMYFASVMHTTSRSMPLMPVDLTLGFTELSLNISNFKNHKPYNLPVRERYRFKNRVHKLWVHVTDKPLSPHSNTNPRSEIRTEGYDYSRGVWQFEGQGFVPKDTSGCALCKCSGHT
;
A
#
# COMPACT_ATOMS: atom_id res chain seq x y z
N MET A 1 -40.59 -46.02 -29.61
CA MET A 1 -39.67 -45.07 -30.27
C MET A 1 -39.49 -43.74 -29.52
N GLY A 2 -40.45 -43.26 -28.72
CA GLY A 2 -40.34 -41.95 -28.03
C GLY A 2 -39.41 -41.88 -26.82
N ALA A 3 -39.35 -42.91 -25.98
CA ALA A 3 -38.57 -42.89 -24.73
C ALA A 3 -37.04 -42.88 -24.96
N LEU A 4 -36.55 -43.69 -25.91
CA LEU A 4 -35.14 -43.72 -26.29
C LEU A 4 -34.68 -42.37 -26.87
N TYR A 5 -35.53 -41.73 -27.68
CA TYR A 5 -35.24 -40.40 -28.24
C TYR A 5 -35.16 -39.32 -27.15
N GLN A 6 -36.06 -39.36 -26.16
CA GLN A 6 -36.01 -38.44 -25.02
C GLN A 6 -34.76 -38.63 -24.16
N ILE A 7 -34.33 -39.87 -23.91
CA ILE A 7 -33.12 -40.15 -23.14
C ILE A 7 -31.86 -39.66 -23.88
N VAL A 8 -31.79 -39.85 -25.21
CA VAL A 8 -30.67 -39.35 -26.01
C VAL A 8 -30.62 -37.83 -26.01
N LEU A 9 -31.77 -37.15 -26.17
CA LEU A 9 -31.85 -35.69 -26.08
C LEU A 9 -31.46 -35.16 -24.70
N LEU A 10 -31.86 -35.83 -23.62
CA LEU A 10 -31.49 -35.45 -22.26
C LEU A 10 -29.99 -35.58 -22.03
N ASN A 11 -29.37 -36.66 -22.49
CA ASN A 11 -27.91 -36.85 -22.38
C ASN A 11 -27.13 -35.81 -23.20
N ILE A 12 -27.60 -35.48 -24.40
CA ILE A 12 -27.01 -34.42 -25.23
C ILE A 12 -27.13 -33.06 -24.51
N ALA A 13 -28.30 -32.73 -23.98
CA ALA A 13 -28.52 -31.48 -23.25
C ALA A 13 -27.62 -31.38 -21.99
N MET A 14 -27.49 -32.47 -21.24
CA MET A 14 -26.60 -32.54 -20.06
C MET A 14 -25.12 -32.41 -20.43
N TYR A 15 -24.71 -32.99 -21.57
CA TYR A 15 -23.35 -32.85 -22.08
C TYR A 15 -23.05 -31.40 -22.47
N PHE A 16 -23.96 -30.74 -23.20
CA PHE A 16 -23.82 -29.31 -23.53
C PHE A 16 -23.77 -28.43 -22.28
N ALA A 17 -24.61 -28.69 -21.27
CA ALA A 17 -24.59 -27.94 -20.01
C ALA A 17 -23.27 -28.10 -19.24
N SER A 18 -22.68 -29.30 -19.23
CA SER A 18 -21.37 -29.58 -18.61
C SER A 18 -20.22 -28.84 -19.30
N VAL A 19 -20.24 -28.80 -20.65
CA VAL A 19 -19.24 -28.07 -21.45
C VAL A 19 -19.35 -26.56 -21.24
N MET A 20 -20.57 -26.01 -21.10
CA MET A 20 -20.76 -24.58 -20.82
C MET A 20 -20.43 -24.18 -19.37
N HIS A 21 -20.52 -25.10 -18.41
CA HIS A 21 -20.12 -24.84 -17.02
C HIS A 21 -18.58 -24.85 -16.85
N THR A 22 -17.85 -25.50 -17.76
CA THR A 22 -16.38 -25.53 -17.73
C THR A 22 -15.74 -24.30 -18.37
N THR A 23 -16.48 -23.53 -19.19
CA THR A 23 -16.00 -22.29 -19.83
C THR A 23 -16.27 -21.03 -19.01
N SER A 24 -17.08 -21.10 -17.95
CA SER A 24 -17.27 -20.00 -16.99
C SER A 24 -16.23 -19.99 -15.86
N ARG A 25 -15.00 -20.43 -16.13
CA ARG A 25 -13.87 -20.13 -15.24
C ARG A 25 -13.52 -18.67 -15.47
N SER A 26 -13.78 -17.84 -14.46
CA SER A 26 -13.22 -16.49 -14.37
C SER A 26 -11.73 -16.57 -14.74
N MET A 27 -11.35 -15.86 -15.81
CA MET A 27 -9.94 -15.67 -16.11
C MET A 27 -9.29 -15.10 -14.84
N PRO A 28 -8.23 -15.72 -14.30
CA PRO A 28 -7.51 -15.12 -13.20
C PRO A 28 -7.03 -13.76 -13.69
N LEU A 29 -7.49 -12.69 -13.05
CA LEU A 29 -6.98 -11.35 -13.27
C LEU A 29 -5.48 -11.44 -12.99
N MET A 30 -4.65 -11.47 -14.03
CA MET A 30 -3.21 -11.42 -13.87
C MET A 30 -2.92 -10.19 -12.99
N PRO A 31 -2.08 -10.32 -11.94
CA PRO A 31 -1.69 -9.17 -11.15
C PRO A 31 -1.15 -8.11 -12.12
N VAL A 32 -1.83 -6.97 -12.23
CA VAL A 32 -1.32 -5.85 -13.00
C VAL A 32 -0.09 -5.36 -12.26
N ASP A 33 1.06 -5.42 -12.91
CA ASP A 33 2.28 -4.84 -12.38
C ASP A 33 2.13 -3.31 -12.37
N LEU A 34 1.88 -2.77 -11.18
CA LEU A 34 1.73 -1.32 -10.98
C LEU A 34 3.05 -0.57 -11.12
N THR A 35 4.19 -1.27 -11.23
CA THR A 35 5.52 -0.68 -11.40
C THR A 35 5.98 -0.65 -12.86
N LEU A 36 5.17 -1.16 -13.80
CA LEU A 36 5.51 -1.20 -15.21
C LEU A 36 5.82 0.20 -15.75
N GLY A 37 7.04 0.38 -16.27
CA GLY A 37 7.53 1.66 -16.79
C GLY A 37 8.27 2.53 -15.79
N PHE A 38 8.36 2.12 -14.51
CA PHE A 38 9.19 2.77 -13.50
C PHE A 38 10.55 2.08 -13.38
N THR A 39 11.59 2.87 -13.09
CA THR A 39 12.91 2.33 -12.72
C THR A 39 13.00 2.25 -11.20
N GLU A 40 13.27 1.07 -10.66
CA GLU A 40 13.48 0.90 -9.22
C GLU A 40 14.74 1.64 -8.77
N LEU A 41 14.61 2.44 -7.71
CA LEU A 41 15.71 3.16 -7.10
C LEU A 41 16.06 2.53 -5.75
N SER A 42 17.36 2.39 -5.48
CA SER A 42 17.84 1.80 -4.24
C SER A 42 17.51 2.71 -3.05
N LEU A 43 16.69 2.21 -2.13
CA LEU A 43 16.29 2.93 -0.92
C LEU A 43 16.95 2.30 0.29
N ASN A 44 17.87 3.02 0.95
CA ASN A 44 18.60 2.51 2.10
C ASN A 44 18.34 3.35 3.37
N ILE A 45 18.81 2.88 4.52
CA ILE A 45 18.62 3.59 5.81
C ILE A 45 19.29 4.97 5.81
N SER A 46 20.37 5.16 5.04
CA SER A 46 21.02 6.47 4.93
C SER A 46 20.17 7.51 4.18
N ASN A 47 19.18 7.08 3.38
CA ASN A 47 18.19 7.96 2.80
C ASN A 47 17.09 8.37 3.80
N PHE A 48 17.05 7.80 5.01
CA PHE A 48 15.95 8.03 5.94
C PHE A 48 16.30 9.01 7.03
N LYS A 49 15.60 10.14 7.03
CA LYS A 49 15.63 11.12 8.12
C LYS A 49 14.35 11.05 8.94
N ASN A 50 14.53 10.77 10.23
CA ASN A 50 13.41 10.73 11.16
C ASN A 50 13.04 12.14 11.61
N HIS A 51 11.86 12.60 11.20
CA HIS A 51 11.17 13.73 11.82
C HIS A 51 10.46 13.27 13.08
N LYS A 52 10.53 14.11 14.11
CA LYS A 52 10.02 13.83 15.45
C LYS A 52 9.62 15.13 16.15
N PRO A 53 8.89 15.07 17.27
CA PRO A 53 8.77 16.21 18.17
C PRO A 53 10.14 16.79 18.55
N TYR A 54 10.27 18.12 18.52
CA TYR A 54 11.58 18.76 18.72
C TYR A 54 12.19 18.43 20.09
N ASN A 55 11.37 18.25 21.12
CA ASN A 55 11.75 18.07 22.51
C ASN A 55 11.97 16.60 22.95
N LEU A 56 11.74 15.62 22.06
CA LEU A 56 11.89 14.20 22.38
C LEU A 56 13.04 13.59 21.58
N PRO A 57 13.71 12.51 22.04
CA PRO A 57 14.63 11.74 21.22
C PRO A 57 13.87 10.83 20.21
N VAL A 58 14.53 10.45 19.11
CA VAL A 58 13.92 9.61 18.04
C VAL A 58 13.35 8.29 18.60
N ARG A 59 14.08 7.63 19.50
CA ARG A 59 13.71 6.33 20.09
C ARG A 59 12.36 6.31 20.81
N GLU A 60 11.85 7.48 21.19
CA GLU A 60 10.56 7.61 21.89
C GLU A 60 9.37 7.65 20.93
N ARG A 61 9.57 7.86 19.62
CA ARG A 61 8.51 7.96 18.61
C ARG A 61 8.76 7.13 17.36
N TYR A 62 9.90 6.46 17.29
CA TYR A 62 10.31 5.61 16.19
C TYR A 62 11.06 4.37 16.68
N ARG A 63 10.80 3.23 16.02
CA ARG A 63 11.56 2.00 16.20
C ARG A 63 11.65 1.23 14.88
N PHE A 64 12.86 0.77 14.55
CA PHE A 64 13.09 -0.20 13.49
C PHE A 64 13.41 -1.56 14.09
N LYS A 65 12.59 -2.58 13.80
CA LYS A 65 12.83 -3.96 14.23
C LYS A 65 12.22 -4.92 13.22
N ASN A 66 12.93 -6.00 12.89
CA ASN A 66 12.46 -7.04 11.98
C ASN A 66 11.97 -6.48 10.63
N ARG A 67 12.71 -5.52 10.05
CA ARG A 67 12.35 -4.81 8.80
C ARG A 67 11.07 -3.98 8.85
N VAL A 68 10.48 -3.77 10.03
CA VAL A 68 9.30 -2.93 10.21
C VAL A 68 9.69 -1.59 10.83
N HIS A 69 9.30 -0.51 10.15
CA HIS A 69 9.36 0.85 10.68
C HIS A 69 8.09 1.11 11.48
N LYS A 70 8.21 1.23 12.80
CA LYS A 70 7.10 1.61 13.68
C LYS A 70 7.24 3.08 14.04
N LEU A 71 6.22 3.86 13.72
CA LEU A 71 6.10 5.28 14.07
C LEU A 71 4.85 5.46 14.93
N TRP A 72 4.93 6.34 15.92
CA TRP A 72 3.77 6.72 16.73
C TRP A 72 3.91 8.17 17.19
N VAL A 73 2.78 8.78 17.49
CA VAL A 73 2.66 10.16 17.96
C VAL A 73 1.53 10.23 18.97
N HIS A 74 1.66 11.09 19.97
CA HIS A 74 0.61 11.38 20.94
C HIS A 74 0.07 12.79 20.73
N VAL A 75 -1.20 13.00 21.10
CA VAL A 75 -1.86 14.32 20.99
C VAL A 75 -1.15 15.40 21.82
N THR A 76 -0.44 14.99 22.88
CA THR A 76 0.32 15.87 23.78
C THR A 76 1.75 16.15 23.32
N ASP A 77 2.21 15.52 22.23
CA ASP A 77 3.55 15.76 21.70
C ASP A 77 3.69 17.19 21.19
N LYS A 78 4.95 17.63 21.01
CA LYS A 78 5.23 18.93 20.41
C LYS A 78 5.41 18.84 18.88
N PRO A 79 5.24 19.95 18.15
CA PRO A 79 5.51 20.02 16.71
C PRO A 79 6.95 19.65 16.33
N LEU A 80 7.23 19.67 15.02
CA LEU A 80 8.55 19.38 14.46
C LEU A 80 9.63 20.38 14.92
N SER A 81 9.25 21.64 15.17
CA SER A 81 10.12 22.69 15.69
C SER A 81 9.34 23.65 16.59
N PRO A 82 10.00 24.44 17.46
CA PRO A 82 9.32 25.38 18.36
C PRO A 82 8.45 26.42 17.64
N HIS A 83 8.79 26.75 16.39
CA HIS A 83 8.10 27.75 15.57
C HIS A 83 7.16 27.12 14.53
N SER A 84 6.92 25.81 14.61
CA SER A 84 6.07 25.11 13.64
C SER A 84 4.59 25.19 14.06
N ASN A 85 3.75 25.71 13.17
CA ASN A 85 2.29 25.77 13.36
C ASN A 85 1.58 24.44 13.04
N THR A 86 2.32 23.37 12.77
CA THR A 86 1.73 22.07 12.41
C THR A 86 1.56 21.17 13.62
N ASN A 87 0.65 20.22 13.54
CA ASN A 87 0.52 19.17 14.55
C ASN A 87 1.79 18.31 14.69
N PRO A 88 1.95 17.64 15.84
CA PRO A 88 3.04 16.69 16.07
C PRO A 88 3.07 15.59 15.03
N ARG A 89 4.26 15.07 14.75
CA ARG A 89 4.46 13.98 13.78
C ARG A 89 5.64 13.12 14.15
N SER A 90 5.56 11.85 13.77
CA SER A 90 6.69 10.95 13.62
C SER A 90 6.66 10.46 12.19
N GLU A 91 7.68 10.77 11.41
CA GLU A 91 7.71 10.59 9.95
C GLU A 91 9.12 10.25 9.49
N ILE A 92 9.24 9.40 8.47
CA ILE A 92 10.50 9.23 7.74
C ILE A 92 10.43 10.11 6.49
N ARG A 93 11.31 11.09 6.43
CA ARG A 93 11.59 11.84 5.21
C ARG A 93 12.66 11.09 4.42
N THR A 94 12.37 10.81 3.16
CA THR A 94 13.37 10.32 2.20
C THR A 94 14.24 11.48 1.72
N GLU A 95 15.55 11.37 1.93
CA GLU A 95 16.58 12.30 1.45
C GLU A 95 17.40 11.66 0.32
N GLY A 96 17.95 12.48 -0.59
CA GLY A 96 18.70 12.04 -1.76
C GLY A 96 17.83 11.70 -2.98
N TYR A 97 16.51 11.72 -2.83
CA TYR A 97 15.51 11.57 -3.88
C TYR A 97 14.50 12.73 -3.86
N ASP A 98 14.97 13.94 -3.58
CA ASP A 98 14.12 15.12 -3.61
C ASP A 98 13.61 15.35 -5.04
N TYR A 99 12.30 15.54 -5.16
CA TYR A 99 11.63 15.68 -6.45
C TYR A 99 12.18 16.88 -7.22
N SER A 100 12.62 16.64 -8.45
CA SER A 100 13.12 17.70 -9.35
C SER A 100 12.31 17.83 -10.63
N ARG A 101 11.87 16.70 -11.21
CA ARG A 101 11.07 16.61 -12.45
C ARG A 101 10.57 15.18 -12.66
N GLY A 102 9.67 15.02 -13.64
CA GLY A 102 9.20 13.73 -14.11
C GLY A 102 8.07 13.14 -13.26
N VAL A 103 7.82 11.84 -13.44
CA VAL A 103 6.80 11.08 -12.70
C VAL A 103 7.52 10.10 -11.78
N TRP A 104 7.14 10.11 -10.50
CA TRP A 104 7.72 9.26 -9.47
C TRP A 104 6.63 8.42 -8.84
N GLN A 105 6.98 7.18 -8.49
CA GLN A 105 6.12 6.26 -7.76
C GLN A 105 6.83 5.82 -6.49
N PHE A 106 6.05 5.72 -5.42
CA PHE A 106 6.49 5.14 -4.15
C PHE A 106 5.51 4.03 -3.80
N GLU A 107 6.05 2.88 -3.43
CA GLU A 107 5.27 1.73 -2.97
C GLU A 107 5.71 1.35 -1.55
N GLY A 108 4.76 0.90 -0.75
CA GLY A 108 5.04 0.40 0.58
C GLY A 108 3.81 -0.21 1.24
N GLN A 109 4.05 -1.12 2.17
CA GLN A 109 3.01 -1.73 2.99
C GLN A 109 2.88 -0.95 4.31
N GLY A 110 1.69 -0.46 4.59
CA GLY A 110 1.36 0.28 5.81
C GLY A 110 0.28 -0.42 6.62
N PHE A 111 0.38 -0.34 7.94
CA PHE A 111 -0.66 -0.79 8.86
C PHE A 111 -0.99 0.33 9.84
N VAL A 112 -2.28 0.66 9.96
CA VAL A 112 -2.81 1.60 10.95
C VAL A 112 -3.64 0.81 11.94
N PRO A 113 -3.31 0.82 13.24
CA PRO A 113 -4.11 0.17 14.26
C PRO A 113 -5.56 0.67 14.24
N LYS A 114 -6.50 -0.23 14.57
CA LYS A 114 -7.90 0.12 14.80
C LYS A 114 -8.00 1.26 15.82
N ASP A 115 -8.99 2.13 15.65
CA ASP A 115 -9.28 3.28 16.51
C ASP A 115 -8.23 4.42 16.45
N THR A 116 -7.34 4.40 15.45
CA THR A 116 -6.50 5.56 15.12
C THR A 116 -7.29 6.57 14.28
N SER A 117 -7.27 7.85 14.66
CA SER A 117 -7.87 8.95 13.89
C SER A 117 -6.81 10.01 13.54
N GLY A 118 -7.03 10.75 12.44
CA GLY A 118 -6.17 11.87 12.04
C GLY A 118 -4.74 11.49 11.60
N CYS A 119 -4.50 10.24 11.20
CA CYS A 119 -3.19 9.77 10.75
C CYS A 119 -3.01 9.96 9.24
N ALA A 120 -1.88 10.54 8.84
CA ALA A 120 -1.44 10.58 7.44
C ALA A 120 -0.25 9.62 7.26
N LEU A 121 -0.36 8.67 6.32
CA LEU A 121 0.66 7.65 6.07
C LEU A 121 1.74 8.10 5.10
N CYS A 122 1.34 8.70 3.99
CA CYS A 122 2.22 9.17 2.93
C CYS A 122 1.78 10.57 2.51
N LYS A 123 2.75 11.44 2.24
CA LYS A 123 2.49 12.77 1.71
C LYS A 123 3.63 13.16 0.77
N CYS A 124 3.29 13.89 -0.28
CA CYS A 124 4.26 14.61 -1.10
C CYS A 124 4.27 16.08 -0.64
N SER A 125 5.44 16.65 -0.43
CA SER A 125 5.58 18.06 -0.03
C SER A 125 6.33 18.81 -1.13
N GLY A 126 5.70 19.82 -1.70
CA GLY A 126 6.34 20.72 -2.65
C GLY A 126 7.11 21.83 -1.94
N HIS A 127 8.04 22.45 -2.66
CA HIS A 127 8.56 23.77 -2.30
C HIS A 127 7.70 24.83 -2.99
N THR A 128 7.22 25.81 -2.23
CA THR A 128 6.68 27.07 -2.77
C THR A 128 7.76 28.15 -2.75
#